data_AF-A0AAU3Q2U0-F1
#
_entry.id   AF-A0AAU3Q2U0-F1
#
_cell.length_a   1.000
_cell.length_b   1.000
_cell.length_c   1.000
_cell.angle_alpha   90.00
_cell.angle_beta   90.00
_cell.angle_gamma   90.00
#
_symmetry.space_group_name_H-M   'P 1'
#
loop_
_entity.id
_entity.type
_entity.pdbx_description
1 polymer ?
#
loop_
_entity_poly.entity_id
_entity_poly.type
_entity_poly.pdbx_seq_one_letter_code
_entity_poly.pdbx_strand_id
1 'polypeptide(L)'
;MSIERGDLEWEARVRAAHHRLAHTPAYVPGEGEHYSEAWSESHSLFHRALVEGCGNPVLLETFDRMWTASELARRWSARRNPDRDGVDEHRRLEEAVLARDADTAAEALTQHLTLTAAGLKP
;
A
#
# COMPACT_ATOMS: atom_id res chain seq x y z
N MET A 1 -10.78 9.20 11.54
CA MET A 1 -9.85 8.41 10.68
C MET A 1 -9.41 9.24 9.49
N SER A 2 -8.44 8.82 8.67
CA SER A 2 -7.96 9.62 7.52
C SER A 2 -9.08 10.03 6.57
N ILE A 3 -9.97 9.10 6.25
CA ILE A 3 -11.14 9.34 5.38
C ILE A 3 -12.08 10.41 5.96
N GLU A 4 -12.19 10.53 7.28
CA GLU A 4 -13.06 11.54 7.91
C GLU A 4 -12.38 12.91 8.06
N ARG A 5 -11.05 12.93 8.21
CA ARG A 5 -10.28 14.12 8.62
C ARG A 5 -9.43 14.73 7.52
N GLY A 6 -9.12 13.97 6.47
CA GLY A 6 -8.28 14.41 5.38
C GLY A 6 -8.96 15.52 4.58
N ASP A 7 -8.15 16.44 4.06
CA ASP A 7 -8.58 17.53 3.19
C ASP A 7 -8.34 17.18 1.71
N LEU A 8 -8.62 18.13 0.81
CA LEU A 8 -8.38 17.96 -0.63
C LEU A 8 -6.88 17.81 -0.96
N GLU A 9 -5.99 18.42 -0.19
CA GLU A 9 -4.56 18.24 -0.41
C GLU A 9 -4.12 16.82 -0.08
N TRP A 10 -4.66 16.23 0.99
CA TRP A 10 -4.45 14.83 1.32
C TRP A 10 -4.98 13.90 0.21
N GLU A 11 -6.18 14.14 -0.30
CA GLU A 11 -6.73 13.38 -1.44
C GLU A 11 -5.80 13.46 -2.67
N ALA A 12 -5.28 14.65 -2.98
CA ALA A 12 -4.33 14.83 -4.07
C ALA A 12 -3.02 14.04 -3.85
N ARG A 13 -2.51 13.99 -2.61
CA ARG A 13 -1.35 13.17 -2.25
C ARG A 13 -1.63 11.68 -2.42
N VAL A 14 -2.82 11.20 -2.01
CA VAL A 14 -3.26 9.80 -2.21
C VAL A 14 -3.28 9.45 -3.69
N ARG A 15 -3.94 10.27 -4.53
CA ARG A 15 -4.00 10.10 -5.99
C ARG A 15 -2.60 10.03 -6.61
N ALA A 16 -1.72 10.96 -6.23
CA ALA A 16 -0.36 11.02 -6.77
C ALA A 16 0.48 9.81 -6.37
N ALA A 17 0.37 9.36 -5.11
CA ALA A 17 1.09 8.18 -4.63
C ALA A 17 0.59 6.89 -5.32
N HIS A 18 -0.72 6.73 -5.49
CA HIS A 18 -1.31 5.64 -6.27
C HIS A 18 -0.80 5.64 -7.72
N HIS A 19 -0.86 6.81 -8.38
CA HIS A 19 -0.41 6.94 -9.76
C HIS A 19 1.06 6.52 -9.92
N ARG A 20 1.94 6.98 -9.03
CA ARG A 20 3.35 6.57 -9.01
C ARG A 20 3.50 5.06 -8.84
N LEU A 21 2.79 4.46 -7.88
CA LEU A 21 2.83 3.03 -7.61
C LEU A 21 2.37 2.21 -8.81
N ALA A 22 1.22 2.55 -9.41
CA ALA A 22 0.64 1.83 -10.54
C ALA A 22 1.55 1.83 -11.79
N HIS A 23 2.39 2.85 -11.95
CA HIS A 23 3.32 2.98 -13.08
C HIS A 23 4.75 2.54 -12.75
N THR A 24 5.02 2.09 -11.52
CA THR A 24 6.32 1.56 -11.12
C THR A 24 6.35 0.05 -11.34
N PRO A 25 7.29 -0.50 -12.14
CA PRO A 25 7.38 -1.94 -12.36
C PRO A 25 7.64 -2.72 -11.06
N ALA A 26 6.74 -3.64 -10.72
CA ALA A 26 6.85 -4.47 -9.51
C ALA A 26 8.10 -5.37 -9.51
N TYR A 27 8.62 -5.74 -10.68
CA TYR A 27 9.74 -6.65 -10.85
C TYR A 27 10.75 -6.07 -11.84
N VAL A 28 12.04 -6.33 -11.59
CA VAL A 28 13.10 -6.01 -12.55
C VAL A 28 13.08 -7.05 -13.67
N PRO A 29 13.00 -6.65 -14.96
CA PRO A 29 13.02 -7.59 -16.07
C PRO A 29 14.29 -8.46 -16.05
N GLY A 30 14.12 -9.78 -16.08
CA GLY A 30 15.22 -10.73 -16.13
C GLY A 30 15.93 -11.00 -14.79
N GLU A 31 15.57 -10.34 -13.68
CA GLU A 31 16.37 -10.35 -12.45
C GLU A 31 15.66 -10.82 -11.16
N GLY A 32 14.35 -11.14 -11.12
CA GLY A 32 13.71 -11.27 -9.79
C GLY A 32 12.58 -12.28 -9.61
N GLU A 33 12.77 -13.16 -8.62
CA GLU A 33 11.68 -13.73 -7.80
C GLU A 33 11.13 -12.69 -6.79
N HIS A 34 11.78 -11.56 -6.58
CA HIS A 34 11.43 -10.55 -5.56
C HIS A 34 11.00 -9.21 -6.17
N TYR A 35 10.29 -8.41 -5.37
CA TYR A 35 9.88 -7.06 -5.76
C TYR A 35 11.08 -6.12 -5.97
N SER A 36 10.94 -5.20 -6.92
CA SER A 36 11.94 -4.16 -7.15
C SER A 36 11.97 -3.15 -6.00
N GLU A 37 13.15 -2.58 -5.72
CA GLU A 37 13.29 -1.56 -4.67
C GLU A 37 12.42 -0.33 -4.94
N ALA A 38 12.38 0.13 -6.20
CA ALA A 38 11.57 1.26 -6.62
C ALA A 38 10.06 1.02 -6.38
N TRP A 39 9.59 -0.20 -6.60
CA TRP A 39 8.21 -0.57 -6.31
C TRP A 39 7.97 -0.62 -4.80
N SER A 40 8.86 -1.24 -4.02
CA SER A 40 8.74 -1.27 -2.56
C SER A 40 8.68 0.13 -1.95
N GLU A 41 9.48 1.08 -2.45
CA GLU A 41 9.44 2.48 -2.03
C GLU A 41 8.08 3.13 -2.38
N SER A 42 7.64 3.00 -3.63
CA SER A 42 6.36 3.58 -4.07
C SER A 42 5.17 2.97 -3.34
N HIS A 43 5.24 1.67 -3.02
CA HIS A 43 4.24 0.95 -2.23
C HIS A 43 4.16 1.49 -0.81
N SER A 44 5.32 1.74 -0.17
CA SER A 44 5.38 2.37 1.14
C SER A 44 4.76 3.77 1.16
N LEU A 45 5.12 4.60 0.19
CA LEU A 45 4.60 5.96 0.07
C LEU A 45 3.07 5.97 -0.12
N PHE A 46 2.53 5.04 -0.91
CA PHE A 46 1.08 4.90 -1.07
C PHE A 46 0.38 4.56 0.25
N HIS A 47 0.79 3.48 0.92
CA HIS A 47 0.14 3.10 2.18
C HIS A 47 0.30 4.16 3.28
N ARG A 48 1.44 4.85 3.30
CA ARG A 48 1.65 5.98 4.21
C ARG A 48 0.70 7.15 3.91
N ALA A 49 0.54 7.52 2.64
CA ALA A 49 -0.38 8.59 2.23
C ALA A 49 -1.83 8.30 2.65
N LEU A 50 -2.27 7.04 2.62
CA LEU A 50 -3.61 6.65 3.08
C LEU A 50 -3.83 6.97 4.57
N VAL A 51 -2.81 6.79 5.42
CA VAL A 51 -2.92 7.01 6.87
C VAL A 51 -2.59 8.44 7.30
N GLU A 52 -1.85 9.21 6.48
CA GLU A 52 -1.46 10.60 6.79
C GLU A 52 -2.64 11.54 7.05
N GLY A 53 -3.78 11.31 6.40
CA GLY A 53 -5.00 12.10 6.60
C GLY A 53 -5.53 12.06 8.03
N CYS A 54 -5.11 11.10 8.88
CA CYS A 54 -5.57 11.04 10.26
C CYS A 54 -5.04 12.18 11.14
N GLY A 55 -3.94 12.84 10.73
CA GLY A 55 -3.31 13.95 11.43
C GLY A 55 -2.80 13.62 12.84
N ASN A 56 -2.65 12.33 13.17
CA ASN A 56 -2.19 11.89 14.48
C ASN A 56 -0.75 11.35 14.39
N PRO A 57 0.25 12.09 14.91
CA PRO A 57 1.66 11.70 14.76
C PRO A 57 1.98 10.34 15.40
N VAL A 58 1.29 9.96 16.48
CA VAL A 58 1.50 8.66 17.15
C VAL A 58 1.05 7.50 16.26
N LEU A 59 -0.08 7.66 15.54
CA LEU A 59 -0.55 6.63 14.61
C LEU A 59 0.38 6.51 13.39
N LEU A 60 0.92 7.63 12.90
CA LEU A 60 1.87 7.63 11.79
C LEU A 60 3.18 6.94 12.16
N GLU A 61 3.74 7.25 13.33
CA GLU A 61 4.94 6.58 13.82
C GLU A 61 4.70 5.07 14.04
N THR A 62 3.51 4.71 14.54
CA THR A 62 3.13 3.30 14.70
C THR A 62 3.07 2.58 13.35
N PHE A 63 2.46 3.21 12.35
CA PHE A 63 2.42 2.70 10.98
C PHE A 63 3.83 2.49 10.43
N ASP A 64 4.74 3.45 10.60
CA ASP A 64 6.11 3.36 10.08
C ASP A 64 6.90 2.18 10.67
N ARG A 65 6.74 1.95 11.97
CA ARG A 65 7.36 0.81 12.67
C ARG A 65 6.81 -0.52 12.15
N MET A 66 5.49 -0.63 11.99
CA MET A 66 4.83 -1.83 11.45
C MET A 66 5.23 -2.07 9.99
N TRP A 67 5.30 -1.01 9.19
CA TRP A 67 5.72 -1.08 7.80
C TRP A 67 7.14 -1.63 7.67
N THR A 68 8.06 -1.14 8.48
CA THR A 68 9.46 -1.59 8.48
C THR A 68 9.56 -3.09 8.75
N ALA A 69 8.83 -3.60 9.74
CA ALA A 69 8.79 -5.04 10.04
C ALA A 69 8.15 -5.86 8.89
N SER A 70 7.06 -5.34 8.30
CA SER A 70 6.37 -5.99 7.18
C SER A 70 7.22 -6.05 5.91
N GLU A 71 7.97 -4.99 5.62
CA GLU A 71 8.88 -4.93 4.47
C GLU A 71 10.04 -5.91 4.61
N LEU A 72 10.63 -6.03 5.81
CA LEU A 72 11.64 -7.05 6.09
C LEU A 72 11.11 -8.47 5.82
N ALA A 73 9.91 -8.78 6.33
CA ALA A 73 9.27 -10.07 6.07
C ALA A 73 9.03 -10.30 4.57
N ARG A 74 8.53 -9.29 3.83
CA ARG A 74 8.35 -9.41 2.37
C ARG A 74 9.67 -9.65 1.63
N ARG A 75 10.74 -8.95 1.99
CA ARG A 75 12.06 -9.11 1.35
C ARG A 75 12.63 -10.52 1.56
N TRP A 76 12.37 -11.15 2.69
CA TRP A 76 12.89 -12.49 3.00
C TRP A 76 12.00 -13.62 2.48
N SER A 77 10.68 -13.42 2.49
CA SER A 77 9.72 -14.51 2.34
C SER A 77 8.79 -14.39 1.14
N ALA A 78 8.57 -13.17 0.63
CA ALA A 78 7.66 -12.98 -0.49
C ALA A 78 8.36 -13.34 -1.80
N ARG A 79 7.69 -14.19 -2.58
CA ARG A 79 8.06 -14.48 -3.96
C ARG A 79 7.03 -13.90 -4.91
N ARG A 80 7.46 -13.69 -6.14
CA ARG A 80 6.64 -13.26 -7.26
C ARG A 80 5.40 -14.13 -7.35
N ASN A 81 4.24 -13.48 -7.36
CA ASN A 81 2.96 -14.11 -7.59
C ASN A 81 2.35 -13.49 -8.86
N PRO A 82 2.48 -14.15 -10.03
CA PRO A 82 1.99 -13.61 -11.29
C PRO A 82 0.46 -13.59 -11.38
N ASP A 83 -0.24 -14.36 -10.53
CA ASP A 83 -1.71 -14.45 -10.54
C ASP A 83 -2.37 -13.34 -9.68
N ARG A 84 -1.58 -12.59 -8.91
CA ARG A 84 -2.08 -11.49 -8.07
C ARG A 84 -2.04 -10.17 -8.82
N ASP A 85 -3.20 -9.54 -8.99
CA ASP A 85 -3.31 -8.20 -9.55
C ASP A 85 -3.19 -7.14 -8.45
N GLY A 86 -1.93 -6.85 -8.05
CA GLY A 86 -1.67 -5.82 -7.06
C GLY A 86 -2.10 -4.42 -7.51
N VAL A 87 -2.06 -4.14 -8.82
CA VAL A 87 -2.44 -2.82 -9.36
C VAL A 87 -3.93 -2.58 -9.17
N ASP A 88 -4.76 -3.58 -9.44
CA ASP A 88 -6.20 -3.50 -9.22
C ASP A 88 -6.56 -3.40 -7.74
N GLU A 89 -5.87 -4.15 -6.87
CA GLU A 89 -6.04 -4.05 -5.41
C GLU A 89 -5.77 -2.62 -4.91
N HIS A 90 -4.66 -2.01 -5.35
CA HIS A 90 -4.31 -0.63 -4.97
C HIS A 90 -5.28 0.40 -5.57
N ARG A 91 -5.77 0.17 -6.79
CA ARG A 91 -6.80 1.01 -7.44
C ARG A 91 -8.10 1.02 -6.66
N ARG A 92 -8.64 -0.15 -6.29
CA ARG A 92 -9.89 -0.25 -5.50
C ARG A 92 -9.76 0.48 -4.16
N LEU A 93 -8.61 0.34 -3.51
CA LEU A 93 -8.35 1.01 -2.24
C LEU A 93 -8.30 2.54 -2.40
N GLU A 94 -7.61 3.04 -3.43
CA GLU A 94 -7.56 4.47 -3.74
C GLU A 94 -8.96 5.03 -4.06
N GLU A 95 -9.72 4.35 -4.92
CA GLU A 95 -11.07 4.77 -5.30
C GLU A 95 -12.00 4.87 -4.08
N ALA A 96 -12.00 3.86 -3.19
CA ALA A 96 -12.82 3.86 -1.98
C ALA A 96 -12.43 5.01 -1.02
N VAL A 97 -11.13 5.25 -0.86
CA VAL A 97 -10.59 6.33 -0.01
C VAL A 97 -11.01 7.71 -0.55
N LEU A 98 -10.87 7.93 -1.86
CA LEU A 98 -11.25 9.18 -2.51
C LEU A 98 -12.77 9.37 -2.60
N ALA A 99 -13.54 8.29 -2.65
CA ALA A 99 -15.01 8.33 -2.54
C ALA A 99 -15.50 8.59 -1.10
N ARG A 100 -14.58 8.68 -0.13
CA ARG A 100 -14.86 8.81 1.30
C ARG A 100 -15.69 7.65 1.87
N ASP A 101 -15.62 6.48 1.24
CA ASP A 101 -16.28 5.26 1.68
C ASP A 101 -15.36 4.48 2.63
N ALA A 102 -15.51 4.75 3.93
CA ALA A 102 -14.66 4.18 4.96
C ALA A 102 -14.83 2.65 5.09
N ASP A 103 -16.03 2.14 4.87
CA ASP A 103 -16.32 0.71 5.03
C ASP A 103 -15.69 -0.08 3.88
N THR A 104 -15.91 0.35 2.64
CA THR A 104 -15.30 -0.28 1.46
C THR A 104 -13.77 -0.17 1.50
N ALA A 105 -13.22 0.97 1.94
CA ALA A 105 -11.77 1.13 2.08
C ALA A 105 -11.18 0.19 3.14
N ALA A 106 -11.86 0.02 4.27
CA ALA A 106 -11.42 -0.90 5.33
C ALA A 106 -11.48 -2.37 4.86
N GLU A 107 -12.53 -2.76 4.14
CA GLU A 107 -12.64 -4.09 3.56
C GLU A 107 -11.53 -4.36 2.53
N ALA A 108 -11.33 -3.44 1.59
CA ALA A 108 -10.30 -3.54 0.56
C ALA A 108 -8.89 -3.63 1.16
N LEU A 109 -8.59 -2.79 2.17
CA LEU A 109 -7.31 -2.84 2.88
C LEU A 109 -7.11 -4.17 3.62
N THR A 110 -8.15 -4.65 4.30
CA THR A 110 -8.10 -5.92 5.03
C THR A 110 -7.81 -7.08 4.07
N GLN A 111 -8.55 -7.16 2.96
CA GLN A 111 -8.34 -8.18 1.93
C GLN A 111 -6.91 -8.11 1.38
N HIS A 112 -6.43 -6.92 1.02
CA HIS A 112 -5.08 -6.70 0.51
C HIS A 112 -4.00 -7.20 1.49
N LEU A 113 -4.14 -6.86 2.77
CA LEU A 113 -3.19 -7.27 3.82
C LEU A 113 -3.25 -8.79 4.05
N THR A 114 -4.44 -9.40 4.05
CA THR A 114 -4.60 -10.85 4.19
C THR A 114 -3.93 -11.60 3.03
N LEU A 115 -4.16 -11.17 1.78
CA LEU A 115 -3.49 -11.76 0.61
C LEU A 115 -1.97 -11.58 0.67
N THR A 116 -1.51 -10.41 1.12
CA THR A 116 -0.08 -10.14 1.30
C THR A 116 0.54 -11.07 2.34
N ALA A 117 -0.11 -11.24 3.49
CA ALA A 117 0.34 -12.12 4.56
C ALA A 117 0.35 -13.59 4.13
N ALA A 118 -0.68 -14.05 3.41
CA ALA A 118 -0.75 -15.41 2.87
C ALA A 118 0.37 -15.72 1.87
N GLY A 119 0.92 -14.69 1.21
CA GLY A 119 2.07 -14.81 0.31
C GLY A 119 3.43 -14.91 1.02
N LEU A 120 3.49 -14.67 2.33
CA LEU A 120 4.72 -14.79 3.12
C LEU A 120 4.92 -16.27 3.50
N LYS A 121 6.00 -16.88 2.99
CA LYS A 121 6.40 -18.24 3.36
C LYS A 121 7.44 -18.23 4.48
N PRO A 122 7.41 -19.17 5.44
CA PRO A 122 8.50 -19.32 6.41
C PRO A 122 9.83 -19.66 5.73
#